data_AF-A0A7G5GT40-F1
#
_entry.id   AF-A0A7G5GT40-F1
#
_cell.length_a   1.000
_cell.length_b   1.000
_cell.length_c   1.000
_cell.angle_alpha   90.00
_cell.angle_beta   90.00
_cell.angle_gamma   90.00
#
_symmetry.space_group_name_H-M   'P 1'
#
loop_
_entity.id
_entity.type
_entity.pdbx_description
1 polymer ?
#
loop_
_entity_poly.entity_id
_entity_poly.type
_entity_poly.pdbx_seq_one_letter_code
_entity_poly.pdbx_strand_id
1 'polypeptide(L)'
;MQNEEHQSLKHDFIFGGGPTNSYYFVNGVGITYEVMFKPSGYLFPEYPEFNKDVYEFIIRIEENILTINPPSDSLLPPTIAAIFRDFFKREGAVVVYICDSSDGRQAIRFRKFNSWYSYFEGRGTTLMKIDLEFEDKEVPVYTSLILQAKHPLLQYIIVAYQRLILWADSNDK
;
A
#
# COMPACT_ATOMS: atom_id res chain seq x y z
N MET A 1 3.21 -10.68 -40.71
CA MET A 1 2.84 -10.95 -39.31
C MET A 1 4.00 -10.46 -38.46
N GLN A 2 3.98 -9.19 -38.08
CA GLN A 2 4.95 -8.65 -37.13
C GLN A 2 4.38 -8.93 -35.74
N ASN A 3 5.10 -9.73 -34.95
CA ASN A 3 4.84 -9.88 -33.53
C ASN A 3 5.12 -8.52 -32.89
N GLU A 4 4.07 -7.77 -32.59
CA GLU A 4 4.16 -6.70 -31.60
C GLU A 4 4.41 -7.38 -30.26
N GLU A 5 5.67 -7.43 -29.84
CA GLU A 5 6.00 -7.60 -28.43
C GLU A 5 5.29 -6.48 -27.67
N HIS A 6 4.16 -6.81 -27.05
CA HIS A 6 3.54 -5.95 -26.05
C HIS A 6 4.55 -5.84 -24.91
N GLN A 7 5.39 -4.81 -24.97
CA GLN A 7 6.36 -4.50 -23.93
C GLN A 7 5.60 -4.50 -22.60
N SER A 8 6.00 -5.38 -21.68
CA SER A 8 5.39 -5.47 -20.36
C SER A 8 5.34 -4.07 -19.76
N LEU A 9 4.13 -3.56 -19.49
CA LEU A 9 3.92 -2.24 -18.90
C LEU A 9 4.40 -2.16 -17.44
N LYS A 10 5.07 -3.18 -16.90
CA LYS A 10 5.53 -3.31 -15.52
C LYS A 10 6.86 -4.05 -15.45
N HIS A 11 7.55 -3.92 -14.33
CA HIS A 11 8.65 -4.82 -13.97
C HIS A 11 8.11 -6.23 -13.68
N ASP A 12 8.97 -7.22 -13.90
CA ASP A 12 8.73 -8.56 -13.39
C ASP A 12 8.99 -8.59 -11.89
N PHE A 13 8.14 -9.32 -11.18
CA PHE A 13 8.21 -9.44 -9.74
C PHE A 13 7.99 -10.89 -9.34
N ILE A 14 8.56 -11.27 -8.20
CA ILE A 14 8.38 -12.58 -7.58
C ILE A 14 7.69 -12.42 -6.23
N PHE A 15 6.85 -13.39 -5.87
CA PHE A 15 6.34 -13.52 -4.51
C PHE A 15 7.33 -14.33 -3.69
N GLY A 16 8.02 -13.67 -2.76
CA GLY A 16 8.95 -14.32 -1.83
C GLY A 16 8.26 -14.90 -0.59
N GLY A 17 7.01 -14.53 -0.32
CA GLY A 17 6.23 -15.06 0.79
C GLY A 17 6.72 -14.56 2.15
N GLY A 18 6.86 -15.48 3.11
CA GLY A 18 7.28 -15.17 4.48
C GLY A 18 6.20 -14.50 5.33
N PRO A 19 6.55 -14.10 6.58
CA PRO A 19 5.59 -13.55 7.54
C PRO A 19 4.99 -12.21 7.10
N THR A 20 5.64 -11.50 6.17
CA THR A 20 5.25 -10.18 5.67
C THR A 20 4.63 -10.20 4.28
N ASN A 21 4.39 -11.38 3.69
CA ASN A 21 3.88 -11.52 2.32
C ASN A 21 4.69 -10.66 1.32
N SER A 22 6.01 -10.86 1.30
CA SER A 22 6.94 -10.01 0.53
C SER A 22 6.93 -10.33 -0.96
N TYR A 23 6.98 -9.28 -1.76
CA TYR A 23 7.17 -9.27 -3.20
C TYR A 23 8.47 -8.53 -3.53
N TYR A 24 9.21 -9.01 -4.52
CA TYR A 24 10.47 -8.40 -4.94
C TYR A 24 10.47 -8.11 -6.43
N PHE A 25 11.01 -6.97 -6.83
CA PHE A 25 11.30 -6.65 -8.22
C PHE A 25 12.57 -5.80 -8.32
N VAL A 26 13.20 -5.85 -9.48
CA VAL A 26 14.38 -5.05 -9.79
C VAL A 26 13.99 -4.05 -10.87
N ASN A 27 14.31 -2.78 -10.67
CA ASN A 27 14.03 -1.76 -11.69
C ASN A 27 15.09 -1.74 -12.81
N GLY A 28 14.90 -0.89 -13.82
CA GLY A 28 15.79 -0.81 -14.98
C GLY A 28 17.22 -0.36 -14.70
N VAL A 29 17.54 0.09 -13.47
CA VAL A 29 18.89 0.48 -13.05
C VAL A 29 19.48 -0.45 -11.99
N GLY A 30 18.84 -1.59 -11.71
CA GLY A 30 19.37 -2.59 -10.77
C GLY A 30 19.10 -2.32 -9.29
N ILE A 31 18.14 -1.43 -8.96
CA ILE A 31 17.68 -1.25 -7.58
C ILE A 31 16.62 -2.30 -7.28
N THR A 32 16.84 -3.07 -6.23
CA THR A 32 15.91 -4.09 -5.73
C THR A 32 14.95 -3.46 -4.74
N TYR A 33 13.66 -3.58 -5.03
CA TYR A 33 12.59 -3.17 -4.15
C TYR A 33 11.97 -4.37 -3.46
N GLU A 34 11.59 -4.18 -2.21
CA GLU A 34 10.68 -5.05 -1.50
C GLU A 34 9.35 -4.34 -1.27
N VAL A 35 8.27 -5.02 -1.62
CA VAL A 35 6.90 -4.64 -1.30
C VAL A 35 6.33 -5.67 -0.33
N MET A 36 5.87 -5.22 0.83
CA MET A 36 5.32 -6.08 1.89
C MET A 36 3.84 -5.78 2.10
N PHE A 37 3.11 -6.83 2.46
CA PHE A 37 1.79 -6.76 3.08
C PHE A 37 1.89 -7.41 4.45
N LYS A 38 2.43 -6.65 5.41
CA LYS A 38 2.72 -7.13 6.76
C LYS A 38 1.39 -7.34 7.51
N PRO A 39 1.13 -8.52 8.11
CA PRO A 39 -0.05 -8.71 8.96
C PRO A 39 -0.06 -7.72 10.12
N SER A 40 -1.15 -6.95 10.24
CA SER A 40 -1.25 -5.79 11.13
C SER A 40 -2.61 -5.69 11.80
N GLY A 41 -3.15 -6.83 12.23
CA GLY A 41 -4.41 -6.90 12.98
C GLY A 41 -4.42 -6.09 14.28
N TYR A 42 -3.25 -5.74 14.82
CA TYR A 42 -3.13 -4.87 15.98
C TYR A 42 -3.68 -3.46 15.74
N LEU A 43 -3.86 -3.02 14.48
CA LEU A 43 -4.50 -1.74 14.15
C LEU A 43 -6.00 -1.75 14.46
N PHE A 44 -6.62 -2.94 14.53
CA PHE A 44 -8.04 -3.11 14.79
C PHE A 44 -8.27 -4.21 15.84
N PRO A 45 -7.71 -4.06 17.06
CA PRO A 45 -7.71 -5.14 18.05
C PRO A 45 -9.12 -5.50 18.53
N GLU A 46 -10.05 -4.54 18.51
CA GLU A 46 -11.45 -4.69 18.92
C GLU A 46 -12.37 -5.26 17.83
N TYR A 47 -11.83 -5.61 16.65
CA TYR A 47 -12.61 -6.03 15.49
C TYR A 47 -12.22 -7.45 15.00
N PRO A 48 -12.49 -8.50 15.79
CA PRO A 48 -12.08 -9.89 15.48
C PRO A 48 -12.66 -10.45 14.17
N GLU A 49 -13.72 -9.84 13.63
CA GLU A 49 -14.36 -10.23 12.38
C GLU A 49 -13.45 -10.05 11.16
N PHE A 50 -12.48 -9.12 11.22
CA PHE A 50 -11.57 -8.84 10.11
C PHE A 50 -10.12 -8.59 10.51
N ASN A 51 -9.78 -8.43 11.79
CA ASN A 51 -8.43 -8.02 12.21
C ASN A 51 -7.31 -8.97 11.74
N LYS A 52 -7.59 -10.28 11.63
CA LYS A 52 -6.65 -11.28 11.09
C LYS A 52 -6.33 -11.08 9.60
N ASP A 53 -7.18 -10.36 8.89
CA ASP A 53 -7.09 -10.07 7.45
C ASP A 53 -6.66 -8.62 7.19
N VAL A 54 -6.11 -7.94 8.20
CA VAL A 54 -5.54 -6.59 8.08
C VAL A 54 -4.05 -6.67 7.77
N TYR A 55 -3.61 -5.87 6.80
CA TYR A 55 -2.21 -5.81 6.37
C TYR A 55 -1.74 -4.37 6.18
N GLU A 56 -0.54 -4.06 6.61
CA GLU A 56 0.14 -2.81 6.24
C GLU A 56 0.86 -2.97 4.89
N PHE A 57 0.57 -2.07 3.93
CA PHE A 57 1.36 -1.95 2.70
C PHE A 57 2.62 -1.15 2.98
N ILE A 58 3.78 -1.75 2.69
CA ILE A 58 5.09 -1.11 2.85
C ILE A 58 5.89 -1.33 1.57
N ILE A 59 6.58 -0.29 1.09
CA ILE A 59 7.55 -0.39 0.01
C ILE A 59 8.88 0.20 0.46
N ARG A 60 9.96 -0.55 0.27
CA ARG A 60 11.32 -0.09 0.59
C ARG A 60 12.32 -0.56 -0.46
N ILE A 61 13.49 0.07 -0.43
CA ILE A 61 14.66 -0.42 -1.15
C ILE A 61 15.27 -1.52 -0.29
N GLU A 62 15.34 -2.73 -0.83
CA GLU A 62 16.03 -3.86 -0.19
C GLU A 62 17.52 -3.79 -0.52
N GLU A 63 17.86 -3.47 -1.78
CA GLU A 63 19.24 -3.36 -2.22
C GLU A 63 19.41 -2.24 -3.25
N ASN A 64 20.49 -1.45 -3.08
CA ASN A 64 20.88 -0.38 -3.99
C ASN A 64 22.40 -0.31 -4.07
N ILE A 65 22.97 -1.26 -4.82
CA ILE A 65 24.43 -1.41 -4.99
C ILE A 65 25.07 -0.14 -5.56
N LEU A 66 24.35 0.56 -6.44
CA LEU A 66 24.83 1.81 -7.05
C LEU A 66 24.86 2.97 -6.05
N THR A 67 24.24 2.86 -4.88
CA THR A 67 24.15 3.90 -3.84
C THR A 67 23.60 5.24 -4.35
N ILE A 68 22.81 5.21 -5.43
CA ILE A 68 22.18 6.39 -6.03
C ILE A 68 20.81 6.65 -5.43
N ASN A 69 20.34 7.88 -5.46
CA ASN A 69 18.92 8.14 -5.23
C ASN A 69 18.10 7.47 -6.35
N PRO A 70 17.03 6.72 -6.02
CA PRO A 70 16.23 6.10 -7.05
C PRO A 70 15.67 7.14 -8.03
N PRO A 71 15.91 6.99 -9.34
CA PRO A 71 15.36 7.89 -10.33
C PRO A 71 13.83 7.75 -10.41
N SER A 72 13.19 8.65 -11.16
CA SER A 72 11.79 8.45 -11.54
C SER A 72 11.67 7.16 -12.37
N ASP A 73 10.70 6.33 -12.00
CA ASP A 73 10.45 5.04 -12.63
C ASP A 73 8.99 4.97 -13.08
N SER A 74 8.76 5.07 -14.39
CA SER A 74 7.43 5.04 -14.99
C SER A 74 6.78 3.65 -14.93
N LEU A 75 7.57 2.59 -14.76
CA LEU A 75 7.07 1.21 -14.62
C LEU A 75 6.74 0.88 -13.16
N LEU A 76 7.12 1.73 -12.20
CA LEU A 76 6.81 1.53 -10.79
C LEU A 76 5.28 1.51 -10.51
N PRO A 77 4.48 2.54 -10.88
CA PRO A 77 3.02 2.49 -10.70
C PRO A 77 2.33 1.23 -11.24
N PRO A 78 2.55 0.81 -12.51
CA PRO A 78 1.95 -0.42 -13.02
C PRO A 78 2.47 -1.70 -12.35
N THR A 79 3.71 -1.71 -11.87
CA THR A 79 4.25 -2.83 -11.07
C THR A 79 3.52 -2.94 -9.74
N ILE A 80 3.35 -1.83 -9.01
CA ILE A 80 2.59 -1.80 -7.76
C ILE A 80 1.14 -2.20 -8.01
N ALA A 81 0.50 -1.71 -9.06
CA ALA A 81 -0.85 -2.13 -9.44
C ALA A 81 -0.96 -3.65 -9.70
N ALA A 82 0.06 -4.26 -10.31
CA ALA A 82 0.09 -5.69 -10.55
C ALA A 82 0.30 -6.50 -9.26
N ILE A 83 1.15 -6.02 -8.35
CA ILE A 83 1.35 -6.63 -7.02
C ILE A 83 0.07 -6.54 -6.18
N PHE A 84 -0.61 -5.38 -6.15
CA PHE A 84 -1.91 -5.23 -5.50
C PHE A 84 -2.93 -6.23 -6.06
N ARG A 85 -3.07 -6.34 -7.39
CA ARG A 85 -3.99 -7.29 -8.02
C ARG A 85 -3.68 -8.74 -7.65
N ASP A 86 -2.41 -9.10 -7.52
CA ASP A 86 -2.01 -10.43 -7.10
C ASP A 86 -2.35 -10.68 -5.62
N PHE A 87 -1.99 -9.74 -4.73
CA PHE A 87 -2.25 -9.85 -3.30
C PHE A 87 -3.75 -9.95 -2.98
N PHE A 88 -4.56 -9.11 -3.63
CA PHE A 88 -6.02 -9.07 -3.45
C PHE A 88 -6.78 -10.25 -4.05
N LYS A 89 -6.09 -11.27 -4.60
CA LYS A 89 -6.69 -12.60 -4.80
C LYS A 89 -7.06 -13.27 -3.47
N ARG A 90 -6.44 -12.82 -2.36
CA ARG A 90 -6.86 -13.16 -1.01
C ARG A 90 -8.17 -12.45 -0.69
N GLU A 91 -9.25 -13.22 -0.64
CA GLU A 91 -10.56 -12.70 -0.22
C GLU A 91 -10.48 -12.17 1.21
N GLY A 92 -11.23 -11.11 1.51
CA GLY A 92 -11.30 -10.52 2.84
C GLY A 92 -10.14 -9.59 3.22
N ALA A 93 -9.11 -9.46 2.38
CA ALA A 93 -7.96 -8.61 2.69
C ALA A 93 -8.35 -7.13 2.87
N VAL A 94 -7.85 -6.54 3.96
CA VAL A 94 -7.94 -5.12 4.29
C VAL A 94 -6.53 -4.57 4.36
N VAL A 95 -6.19 -3.67 3.45
CA VAL A 95 -4.84 -3.08 3.39
C VAL A 95 -4.87 -1.66 3.93
N VAL A 96 -3.97 -1.34 4.84
CA VAL A 96 -3.74 0.02 5.34
C VAL A 96 -2.36 0.47 4.84
N TYR A 97 -2.31 1.66 4.27
CA TYR A 97 -1.06 2.38 4.05
C TYR A 97 -0.94 3.49 5.09
N ILE A 98 0.20 3.57 5.77
CA ILE A 98 0.50 4.63 6.74
C ILE A 98 1.83 5.23 6.32
N CYS A 99 1.86 6.55 6.08
CA CYS A 99 3.11 7.24 5.85
C CYS A 99 3.86 7.39 7.17
N ASP A 100 5.05 6.81 7.26
CA ASP A 100 6.03 7.18 8.28
C ASP A 100 6.15 8.72 8.32
N SER A 101 6.24 9.32 9.49
CA SER A 101 6.34 10.77 9.70
C SER A 101 7.68 11.18 10.33
N SER A 102 8.57 10.23 10.61
CA SER A 102 9.84 10.43 11.32
C SER A 102 10.82 11.40 10.66
N ASP A 103 10.76 11.56 9.34
CA ASP A 103 11.65 12.43 8.55
C ASP A 103 10.96 13.70 7.99
N GLY A 104 9.70 13.96 8.37
CA GLY A 104 8.91 15.10 7.90
C GLY A 104 8.47 15.05 6.42
N ARG A 105 8.62 13.90 5.73
CA ARG A 105 8.29 13.74 4.30
C ARG A 105 6.98 12.97 4.04
N GLN A 106 6.14 12.80 5.07
CA GLN A 106 4.90 12.02 4.99
C GLN A 106 3.95 12.49 3.89
N ALA A 107 3.79 13.80 3.71
CA ALA A 107 2.94 14.37 2.65
C ALA A 107 3.48 14.08 1.23
N ILE A 108 4.81 14.04 1.07
CA ILE A 108 5.45 13.69 -0.20
C ILE A 108 5.23 12.21 -0.51
N ARG A 109 5.44 11.34 0.48
CA ARG A 109 5.16 9.89 0.35
C ARG A 109 3.70 9.63 0.02
N PHE A 110 2.78 10.31 0.69
CA PHE A 110 1.35 10.19 0.44
C PHE A 110 0.97 10.61 -0.98
N ARG A 111 1.45 11.77 -1.44
CA ARG A 111 1.24 12.21 -2.84
C ARG A 111 1.80 11.22 -3.85
N LYS A 112 2.97 10.64 -3.57
CA LYS A 112 3.60 9.63 -4.43
C LYS A 112 2.72 8.37 -4.51
N PHE A 113 2.25 7.87 -3.38
CA PHE A 113 1.34 6.73 -3.34
C PHE A 113 0.02 7.02 -4.06
N ASN A 114 -0.58 8.19 -3.86
CA ASN A 114 -1.80 8.59 -4.57
C ASN A 114 -1.59 8.62 -6.08
N SER A 115 -0.47 9.17 -6.55
CA SER A 115 -0.12 9.14 -7.98
C SER A 115 0.01 7.72 -8.51
N TRP A 116 0.51 6.77 -7.72
CA TRP A 116 0.55 5.36 -8.11
C TRP A 116 -0.84 4.73 -8.12
N TYR A 117 -1.68 5.04 -7.13
CA TYR A 117 -3.04 4.52 -7.03
C TYR A 117 -3.92 4.94 -8.21
N SER A 118 -3.86 6.22 -8.58
CA SER A 118 -4.63 6.77 -9.70
C SER A 118 -4.35 6.06 -11.03
N TYR A 119 -3.17 5.44 -11.20
CA TYR A 119 -2.84 4.66 -12.38
C TYR A 119 -3.81 3.49 -12.61
N PHE A 120 -4.18 2.76 -11.54
CA PHE A 120 -5.06 1.60 -11.68
C PHE A 120 -6.54 1.93 -11.42
N GLU A 121 -6.84 3.00 -10.71
CA GLU A 121 -8.21 3.55 -10.66
C GLU A 121 -8.72 3.92 -12.06
N GLY A 122 -7.90 4.65 -12.83
CA GLY A 122 -8.22 5.01 -14.22
C GLY A 122 -8.30 3.83 -15.19
N ARG A 123 -7.99 2.60 -14.74
CA ARG A 123 -8.02 1.36 -15.54
C ARG A 123 -9.04 0.33 -15.02
N GLY A 124 -9.98 0.74 -14.16
CA GLY A 124 -11.13 -0.08 -13.78
C GLY A 124 -10.88 -1.08 -12.65
N THR A 125 -10.10 -0.69 -11.63
CA THR A 125 -9.92 -1.51 -10.42
C THR A 125 -11.24 -1.80 -9.68
N THR A 126 -11.34 -2.95 -9.02
CA THR A 126 -12.44 -3.30 -8.09
C THR A 126 -12.15 -2.87 -6.65
N LEU A 127 -10.96 -2.31 -6.41
CA LEU A 127 -10.54 -1.83 -5.11
C LEU A 127 -11.14 -0.45 -4.81
N MET A 128 -11.64 -0.29 -3.60
CA MET A 128 -11.97 1.00 -3.01
C MET A 128 -10.77 1.50 -2.21
N LYS A 129 -10.53 2.81 -2.26
CA LYS A 129 -9.58 3.50 -1.40
C LYS A 129 -10.24 4.65 -0.66
N ILE A 130 -9.92 4.79 0.62
CA ILE A 130 -10.38 5.87 1.47
C ILE A 130 -9.16 6.46 2.15
N ASP A 131 -8.99 7.76 2.02
CA ASP A 131 -7.91 8.50 2.64
C ASP A 131 -8.38 9.14 3.94
N LEU A 132 -7.51 9.12 4.95
CA LEU A 132 -7.66 9.90 6.17
C LEU A 132 -6.37 10.65 6.47
N GLU A 133 -6.55 11.84 7.03
CA GLU A 133 -5.49 12.70 7.56
C GLU A 133 -5.94 13.12 8.97
N PHE A 134 -5.04 13.00 9.94
CA PHE A 134 -5.25 13.42 11.32
C PHE A 134 -3.91 13.81 11.96
N GLU A 135 -3.95 14.44 13.13
CA GLU A 135 -2.75 14.82 13.87
C GLU A 135 -2.48 13.79 14.99
N ASP A 136 -1.22 13.38 15.14
CA ASP A 136 -0.74 12.62 16.30
C ASP A 136 0.45 13.39 16.87
N LYS A 137 0.29 13.94 18.09
CA LYS A 137 1.31 14.77 18.77
C LYS A 137 1.84 15.90 17.89
N GLU A 138 0.93 16.68 17.31
CA GLU A 138 1.22 17.81 16.39
C GLU A 138 1.92 17.39 15.07
N VAL A 139 2.00 16.09 14.78
CA VAL A 139 2.56 15.58 13.53
C VAL A 139 1.42 15.05 12.66
N PRO A 140 1.24 15.54 11.42
CA PRO A 140 0.19 15.04 10.55
C PRO A 140 0.52 13.61 10.12
N VAL A 141 -0.47 12.73 10.24
CA VAL A 141 -0.45 11.35 9.79
C VAL A 141 -1.32 11.23 8.55
N TYR A 142 -0.75 10.69 7.48
CA TYR A 142 -1.46 10.39 6.24
C TYR A 142 -1.62 8.89 6.10
N THR A 143 -2.85 8.44 5.87
CA THR A 143 -3.14 7.03 5.72
C THR A 143 -4.20 6.78 4.64
N SER A 144 -4.14 5.60 4.05
CA SER A 144 -5.17 5.10 3.14
C SER A 144 -5.62 3.71 3.56
N LEU A 145 -6.92 3.48 3.57
CA LEU A 145 -7.54 2.17 3.61
C LEU A 145 -7.81 1.71 2.17
N ILE A 146 -7.42 0.49 1.83
CA ILE A 146 -7.66 -0.15 0.52
C ILE A 146 -8.26 -1.53 0.73
N LEU A 147 -9.39 -1.81 0.10
CA LEU A 147 -10.05 -3.12 0.14
C LEU A 147 -10.95 -3.34 -1.08
N GLN A 148 -11.43 -4.55 -1.29
CA GLN A 148 -12.40 -4.83 -2.36
C GLN A 148 -13.70 -4.03 -2.13
N ALA A 149 -14.20 -3.36 -3.18
CA ALA A 149 -15.47 -2.60 -3.09
C ALA A 149 -16.69 -3.50 -2.80
N LYS A 150 -16.55 -4.82 -2.98
CA LYS A 150 -17.57 -5.83 -2.64
C LYS A 150 -17.29 -6.57 -1.34
N HIS A 151 -16.37 -6.06 -0.50
CA HIS A 151 -16.06 -6.69 0.77
C HIS A 151 -17.33 -6.82 1.64
N PRO A 152 -17.67 -8.00 2.19
CA PRO A 152 -18.93 -8.22 2.91
C PRO A 152 -19.08 -7.33 4.16
N LEU A 153 -17.95 -6.98 4.78
CA LEU A 153 -17.89 -6.09 5.95
C LEU A 153 -17.52 -4.63 5.61
N LEU A 154 -17.65 -4.20 4.34
CA LEU A 154 -17.15 -2.90 3.87
C LEU A 154 -17.54 -1.73 4.80
N GLN A 155 -18.83 -1.54 5.06
CA GLN A 155 -19.30 -0.43 5.90
C GLN A 155 -18.74 -0.51 7.33
N TYR A 156 -18.64 -1.71 7.88
CA TYR A 156 -18.13 -1.93 9.22
C TYR A 156 -16.64 -1.57 9.33
N ILE A 157 -15.85 -1.97 8.34
CA ILE A 157 -14.42 -1.64 8.25
C ILE A 157 -14.21 -0.14 8.09
N ILE A 158 -15.02 0.54 7.28
CA ILE A 158 -14.93 2.00 7.09
C ILE A 158 -15.17 2.72 8.42
N VAL A 159 -16.20 2.34 9.17
CA VAL A 159 -16.48 2.92 10.49
C VAL A 159 -15.33 2.65 11.47
N ALA A 160 -14.79 1.43 11.47
CA ALA A 160 -13.63 1.08 12.30
C ALA A 160 -12.40 1.93 11.94
N TYR A 161 -12.14 2.13 10.65
CA TYR A 161 -11.04 2.93 10.14
C TYR A 161 -11.16 4.41 10.51
N GLN A 162 -12.35 4.98 10.38
CA GLN A 162 -12.62 6.37 10.80
C GLN A 162 -12.45 6.59 12.30
N ARG A 163 -12.66 5.54 13.12
CA ARG A 163 -12.43 5.61 14.57
C ARG A 163 -10.95 5.72 14.94
N LEU A 164 -10.01 5.37 14.06
CA LEU A 164 -8.58 5.55 14.35
C LEU A 164 -8.24 7.01 14.67
N ILE A 165 -8.93 7.96 14.03
CA ILE A 165 -8.79 9.41 14.29
C ILE A 165 -9.17 9.74 15.74
N LEU A 166 -10.30 9.20 16.21
CA LEU A 166 -10.82 9.49 17.55
C LEU A 166 -9.89 9.00 18.66
N TRP A 167 -9.14 7.92 18.41
CA TRP A 167 -8.18 7.39 19.38
C TRP A 167 -6.91 8.23 19.44
N ALA A 168 -6.44 8.79 18.31
CA ALA A 168 -5.32 9.72 18.29
C ALA A 168 -5.66 10.99 19.09
N ASP A 169 -6.82 11.59 18.84
CA ASP A 169 -7.26 12.82 19.52
C ASP A 169 -7.54 12.64 21.04
N SER A 170 -7.89 11.42 21.46
CA SER A 170 -8.29 11.14 22.86
C SER A 170 -7.13 10.85 23.81
N ASN A 171 -5.94 10.52 23.29
CA ASN A 171 -4.74 10.27 24.11
C ASN A 171 -3.97 11.57 24.47
N ASP A 172 -4.44 12.72 23.99
CA ASP A 172 -3.92 14.06 24.29
C ASP A 172 -4.68 14.75 25.45
N LYS A 173 -5.38 13.99 26.31
CA LYS A 173 -6.05 14.50 27.52
C LYS A 173 -5.57 13.84 28.81
#